data_AF-A0A7J8NK23-F1
#
_entry.id   AF-A0A7J8NK23-F1
#
_cell.length_a   1.000
_cell.length_b   1.000
_cell.length_c   1.000
_cell.angle_alpha   90.00
_cell.angle_beta   90.00
_cell.angle_gamma   90.00
#
_symmetry.space_group_name_H-M   'P 1'
#
loop_
_entity.id
_entity.type
_entity.pdbx_description
1 polymer ?
#
loop_
_entity_poly.entity_id
_entity_poly.type
_entity_poly.pdbx_seq_one_letter_code
_entity_poly.pdbx_strand_id
1 'polypeptide(L)'
;MVALVDSLDFQEFPTDSFFDCPIGIPTTVKGYEVDQQNAEALNKIFQNNAHFADQFQLKDRGFQSNIMNALAEIYLKLESNLDKLELTEIDNILVRVKDMEVTGLELSWLLETLENQAKIKRLEEAIQESNLELAKLKKKQRLE
;
A
#
# COMPACT_ATOMS: atom_id res chain seq x y z
N MET A 1 -48.98 -16.33 -17.44
CA MET A 1 -48.31 -17.01 -16.31
C MET A 1 -46.95 -16.36 -16.19
N VAL A 2 -46.74 -15.55 -15.15
CA VAL A 2 -45.51 -14.80 -14.87
C VAL A 2 -44.74 -15.57 -13.80
N ALA A 3 -43.44 -15.77 -14.02
CA ALA A 3 -42.41 -15.99 -13.00
C ALA A 3 -41.08 -15.59 -13.68
N LEU A 4 -40.61 -14.36 -13.51
CA LEU A 4 -39.67 -13.91 -12.47
C LEU A 4 -38.39 -14.75 -12.46
N VAL A 5 -37.41 -14.35 -13.28
CA VAL A 5 -36.01 -14.64 -13.05
C VAL A 5 -35.43 -13.40 -12.39
N ASP A 6 -35.10 -13.56 -11.12
CA ASP A 6 -34.60 -12.51 -10.25
C ASP A 6 -33.29 -11.93 -10.77
N SER A 7 -33.30 -10.60 -10.78
CA SER A 7 -32.16 -9.71 -10.95
C SER A 7 -31.18 -9.93 -9.80
N LEU A 8 -30.05 -10.58 -10.07
CA LEU A 8 -28.89 -10.51 -9.18
C LEU A 8 -28.08 -9.29 -9.58
N ASP A 9 -28.39 -8.21 -8.87
CA ASP A 9 -27.67 -6.95 -8.86
C ASP A 9 -26.29 -7.21 -8.23
N PHE A 10 -25.29 -7.51 -9.05
CA PHE A 10 -23.91 -7.44 -8.62
C PHE A 10 -23.55 -5.97 -8.53
N GLN A 11 -23.71 -5.42 -7.33
CA GLN A 11 -23.25 -4.09 -6.97
C GLN A 11 -21.75 -4.01 -7.29
N GLU A 12 -21.43 -3.37 -8.42
CA GLU A 12 -20.07 -3.03 -8.82
C GLU A 12 -19.46 -2.22 -7.68
N PHE A 13 -18.51 -2.84 -6.98
CA PHE A 13 -17.59 -2.08 -6.14
C PHE A 13 -16.85 -1.11 -7.04
N PRO A 14 -16.73 0.18 -6.69
CA PRO A 14 -15.91 1.09 -7.46
C PRO A 14 -14.45 0.63 -7.30
N THR A 15 -13.96 -0.11 -8.29
CA THR A 15 -12.53 -0.13 -8.60
C THR A 15 -12.22 1.25 -9.12
N ASP A 16 -11.78 2.14 -8.21
CA ASP A 16 -11.11 3.37 -8.60
C ASP A 16 -9.95 2.96 -9.51
N SER A 17 -10.20 3.11 -10.80
CA SER A 17 -9.33 2.76 -11.89
C SER A 17 -8.14 3.70 -11.87
N PHE A 18 -7.11 3.31 -11.13
CA PHE A 18 -5.74 3.83 -11.29
C PHE A 18 -5.09 3.34 -12.60
N PHE A 19 -5.81 2.59 -13.44
CA PHE A 19 -5.33 1.95 -14.67
C PHE A 19 -5.61 2.74 -15.95
N ASP A 20 -5.47 4.07 -15.92
CA ASP A 20 -5.50 4.87 -17.16
C ASP A 20 -4.17 5.61 -17.36
N CYS A 21 -3.07 4.86 -17.36
CA CYS A 21 -1.82 5.29 -17.95
C CYS A 21 -1.66 4.60 -19.31
N PRO A 22 -1.32 5.34 -20.39
CA PRO A 22 -1.14 4.76 -21.71
C PRO A 22 -0.06 3.70 -21.59
N ILE A 23 -0.38 2.45 -21.99
CA ILE A 23 0.46 1.26 -21.87
C ILE A 23 1.90 1.61 -22.26
N GLY A 24 2.71 1.93 -21.26
CA GLY A 24 4.12 2.16 -21.42
C GLY A 24 4.70 0.85 -21.89
N ILE A 25 5.61 0.89 -22.87
CA ILE A 25 6.29 -0.33 -23.29
C ILE A 25 6.93 -0.94 -22.04
N PRO A 26 6.59 -2.19 -21.67
CA PRO A 26 7.14 -2.82 -20.48
C PRO A 26 8.67 -2.88 -20.64
N THR A 27 9.37 -2.60 -19.56
CA THR A 27 10.84 -2.63 -19.51
C THR A 27 11.30 -3.70 -18.54
N THR A 28 12.54 -4.16 -18.68
CA THR A 28 13.09 -5.22 -17.84
C THR A 28 14.05 -4.65 -16.81
N VAL A 29 13.78 -4.93 -15.53
CA VAL A 29 14.64 -4.59 -14.40
C VAL A 29 15.08 -5.88 -13.72
N LYS A 30 16.38 -6.16 -13.73
CA LYS A 30 16.98 -7.35 -13.08
C LYS A 30 16.30 -8.68 -13.44
N GLY A 31 15.75 -8.78 -14.65
CA GLY A 31 15.08 -9.99 -15.14
C GLY A 31 13.55 -10.00 -14.97
N TYR A 32 12.97 -8.97 -14.35
CA TYR A 32 11.52 -8.81 -14.19
C TYR A 32 10.97 -7.78 -15.17
N GLU A 33 9.87 -8.10 -15.84
CA GLU A 33 9.12 -7.16 -16.67
C GLU A 33 8.29 -6.23 -15.77
N VAL A 34 8.37 -4.92 -15.99
CA VAL A 34 7.62 -3.90 -15.25
C VAL A 34 7.24 -2.72 -16.14
N ASP A 35 6.27 -1.94 -15.69
CA ASP A 35 5.89 -0.71 -16.38
C ASP A 35 7.04 0.30 -16.33
N GLN A 36 7.19 1.08 -17.40
CA GLN A 36 8.29 2.05 -17.51
C GLN A 36 8.35 3.04 -16.34
N GLN A 37 7.20 3.46 -15.83
CA GLN A 37 7.08 4.36 -14.68
C GLN A 37 7.58 3.74 -13.36
N ASN A 38 7.52 2.42 -13.25
CA ASN A 38 7.90 1.67 -12.04
C ASN A 38 9.36 1.21 -12.07
N ALA A 39 10.03 1.32 -13.22
CA ALA A 39 11.36 0.78 -13.42
C ALA A 39 12.44 1.44 -12.55
N GLU A 40 12.37 2.75 -12.36
CA GLU A 40 13.33 3.46 -11.50
C GLU A 40 13.15 3.07 -10.03
N ALA A 41 11.90 3.03 -9.56
CA ALA A 41 11.56 2.61 -8.21
C ALA A 41 12.07 1.19 -7.94
N LEU A 42 11.79 0.24 -8.84
CA LEU A 42 12.24 -1.13 -8.67
C LEU A 42 13.79 -1.23 -8.67
N ASN A 43 14.48 -0.43 -9.50
CA ASN A 43 15.94 -0.37 -9.47
C ASN A 43 16.47 0.14 -8.11
N LYS A 44 15.86 1.18 -7.52
CA LYS A 44 16.22 1.66 -6.18
C LYS A 44 16.01 0.58 -5.12
N ILE A 45 14.92 -0.19 -5.20
CA ILE A 45 14.66 -1.31 -4.29
C ILE A 45 15.78 -2.35 -4.42
N PHE A 46 16.16 -2.77 -5.62
CA PHE A 46 17.30 -3.69 -5.82
C PHE A 46 18.64 -3.12 -5.36
N GLN A 47 18.84 -1.81 -5.38
CA GLN A 47 20.06 -1.19 -4.87
C GLN A 47 20.11 -1.22 -3.33
N ASN A 48 18.98 -0.95 -2.69
CA ASN A 48 18.88 -0.85 -1.23
C ASN A 48 18.73 -2.22 -0.56
N ASN A 49 18.08 -3.17 -1.24
CA ASN A 49 17.71 -4.48 -0.74
C ASN A 49 18.02 -5.56 -1.78
N ALA A 50 19.29 -5.73 -2.14
CA ALA A 50 19.71 -6.53 -3.31
C ALA A 50 19.17 -7.97 -3.38
N HIS A 51 18.88 -8.59 -2.23
CA HIS A 51 18.49 -9.99 -2.11
C HIS A 51 16.99 -10.21 -1.91
N PHE A 52 16.17 -9.15 -1.97
CA PHE A 52 14.74 -9.24 -1.62
C PHE A 52 13.94 -10.23 -2.48
N ALA A 53 14.44 -10.55 -3.69
CA ALA A 53 13.77 -11.42 -4.65
C ALA A 53 14.45 -12.80 -4.80
N ASP A 54 15.48 -13.11 -4.01
CA ASP A 54 16.29 -14.35 -4.18
C ASP A 54 15.46 -15.63 -3.95
N GLN A 55 14.43 -15.54 -3.11
CA GLN A 55 13.53 -16.66 -2.79
C GLN A 55 12.18 -16.57 -3.51
N PHE A 56 12.03 -15.66 -4.49
CA PHE A 56 10.77 -15.43 -5.16
C PHE A 56 10.34 -16.68 -5.97
N GLN A 57 9.18 -17.26 -5.62
CA GLN A 57 8.82 -18.61 -6.04
C GLN A 57 7.92 -18.69 -7.27
N LEU A 58 7.32 -17.56 -7.67
CA LEU A 58 6.37 -17.54 -8.79
C LEU A 58 7.10 -17.74 -10.12
N LYS A 59 6.57 -18.65 -10.95
CA LYS A 59 7.16 -19.01 -12.25
C LYS A 59 6.52 -18.30 -13.43
N ASP A 60 5.26 -17.90 -13.29
CA ASP A 60 4.52 -17.23 -14.34
C ASP A 60 4.95 -15.76 -14.43
N ARG A 61 5.37 -15.35 -15.63
CA ARG A 61 5.90 -14.00 -15.86
C ARG A 61 4.86 -12.90 -15.66
N GLY A 62 3.59 -13.16 -15.96
CA GLY A 62 2.52 -12.20 -15.74
C GLY A 62 2.33 -11.92 -14.26
N PHE A 63 2.28 -12.97 -13.44
CA PHE A 63 2.19 -12.82 -11.99
C PHE A 63 3.45 -12.16 -11.39
N GLN A 64 4.65 -12.52 -11.86
CA GLN A 64 5.88 -11.85 -11.44
C GLN A 64 5.84 -10.35 -11.74
N SER A 65 5.44 -9.97 -12.96
CA SER A 65 5.30 -8.56 -13.38
C SER A 65 4.31 -7.81 -12.52
N ASN A 66 3.12 -8.37 -12.28
CA ASN A 66 2.09 -7.74 -11.46
C ASN A 66 2.58 -7.46 -10.04
N ILE A 67 3.30 -8.40 -9.42
CA ILE A 67 3.82 -8.23 -8.07
C ILE A 67 4.94 -7.20 -8.03
N MET A 68 5.86 -7.24 -9.00
CA MET A 68 6.97 -6.28 -9.06
C MET A 68 6.49 -4.85 -9.33
N ASN A 69 5.47 -4.68 -10.18
CA ASN A 69 4.81 -3.40 -10.37
C ASN A 69 4.10 -2.92 -9.09
N ALA A 70 3.31 -3.78 -8.45
CA ALA A 70 2.62 -3.43 -7.22
C ALA A 70 3.59 -3.05 -6.09
N LEU A 71 4.73 -3.73 -5.98
CA LEU A 71 5.78 -3.40 -5.02
C LEU A 71 6.41 -2.03 -5.33
N ALA A 72 6.73 -1.76 -6.61
CA ALA A 72 7.28 -0.48 -7.04
C ALA A 72 6.29 0.68 -6.81
N GLU A 73 5.01 0.48 -7.06
CA GLU A 73 3.95 1.47 -6.78
C GLU A 73 3.83 1.77 -5.29
N ILE A 74 3.85 0.74 -4.45
CA ILE A 74 3.87 0.92 -2.99
C ILE A 74 5.09 1.74 -2.60
N TYR A 75 6.28 1.38 -3.08
CA TYR A 75 7.52 2.09 -2.79
C TYR A 75 7.45 3.57 -3.19
N LEU A 76 6.96 3.88 -4.39
CA LEU A 76 6.76 5.26 -4.85
C LEU A 76 5.76 6.04 -3.99
N LYS A 77 4.66 5.39 -3.58
CA LYS A 77 3.66 6.01 -2.70
C LYS A 77 4.29 6.36 -1.35
N LEU A 78 5.13 5.49 -0.80
CA LEU A 78 5.83 5.75 0.47
C LEU A 78 6.91 6.83 0.32
N GLU A 79 7.72 6.80 -0.74
CA GLU A 79 8.75 7.82 -1.00
C GLU A 79 8.15 9.23 -1.10
N SER A 80 6.92 9.34 -1.61
CA SER A 80 6.26 10.63 -1.83
C SER A 80 5.41 11.13 -0.66
N ASN A 81 4.74 10.25 0.08
CA ASN A 81 3.63 10.63 0.97
C ASN A 81 3.52 9.83 2.28
N LEU A 82 4.56 9.12 2.72
CA LEU A 82 4.50 8.26 3.92
C LEU A 82 3.89 8.94 5.16
N ASP A 83 4.26 10.19 5.42
CA ASP A 83 3.78 11.01 6.54
C ASP A 83 2.30 11.40 6.45
N LYS A 84 1.78 11.47 5.22
CA LYS A 84 0.40 11.89 4.92
C LYS A 84 -0.58 10.74 4.83
N LEU A 85 -0.11 9.49 4.82
CA LEU A 85 -1.01 8.34 4.76
C LEU A 85 -1.92 8.29 5.98
N GLU A 86 -3.19 7.99 5.74
CA GLU A 86 -4.15 7.70 6.80
C GLU A 86 -3.89 6.31 7.38
N LEU A 87 -4.27 6.08 8.64
CA LEU A 87 -4.01 4.80 9.32
C LEU A 87 -4.63 3.61 8.56
N THR A 88 -5.84 3.79 8.01
CA THR A 88 -6.52 2.76 7.20
C THR A 88 -5.80 2.46 5.90
N GLU A 89 -5.18 3.46 5.26
CA GLU A 89 -4.36 3.25 4.08
C GLU A 89 -3.09 2.46 4.41
N ILE A 90 -2.44 2.79 5.54
CA ILE A 90 -1.25 2.07 6.01
C ILE A 90 -1.60 0.60 6.29
N ASP A 91 -2.72 0.34 6.98
CA ASP A 91 -3.18 -1.02 7.28
C ASP A 91 -3.49 -1.81 5.98
N ASN A 92 -4.09 -1.16 4.97
CA ASN A 92 -4.33 -1.78 3.66
C ASN A 92 -3.03 -2.12 2.93
N ILE A 93 -2.04 -1.24 2.95
CA ILE A 93 -0.73 -1.50 2.35
C ILE A 93 -0.03 -2.64 3.10
N LEU A 94 -0.09 -2.66 4.44
CA LEU A 94 0.47 -3.74 5.26
C LEU A 94 -0.09 -5.11 4.86
N VAL A 95 -1.39 -5.23 4.66
CA VAL A 95 -2.01 -6.48 4.18
C VAL A 95 -1.43 -6.88 2.83
N ARG A 96 -1.39 -5.96 1.86
CA ARG A 96 -0.83 -6.23 0.53
C ARG A 96 0.64 -6.67 0.59
N VAL A 97 1.47 -6.03 1.42
CA VAL A 97 2.89 -6.38 1.56
C VAL A 97 3.04 -7.77 2.19
N LYS A 98 2.22 -8.11 3.19
CA LYS A 98 2.20 -9.47 3.77
C LYS A 98 1.82 -10.53 2.73
N ASP A 99 0.82 -10.25 1.90
CA ASP A 99 0.43 -11.16 0.82
C ASP A 99 1.56 -11.33 -0.21
N MET A 100 2.33 -10.27 -0.49
CA MET A 100 3.51 -10.35 -1.35
C MET A 100 4.63 -11.20 -0.72
N GLU A 101 4.86 -11.14 0.60
CA GLU A 101 5.87 -11.99 1.25
C GLU A 101 5.58 -13.49 1.12
N VAL A 102 4.30 -13.90 1.04
CA VAL A 102 3.90 -15.30 0.82
C VAL A 102 4.49 -15.85 -0.49
N THR A 103 4.80 -14.97 -1.44
CA THR A 103 5.40 -15.36 -2.73
C THR A 103 6.92 -15.61 -2.65
N GLY A 104 7.52 -15.41 -1.47
CA GLY A 104 8.96 -15.56 -1.22
C GLY A 104 9.76 -14.27 -1.41
N LEU A 105 9.09 -13.11 -1.47
CA LEU A 105 9.78 -11.82 -1.40
C LEU A 105 10.14 -11.50 0.05
N GLU A 106 11.36 -11.05 0.29
CA GLU A 106 11.83 -10.61 1.61
C GLU A 106 11.55 -9.10 1.78
N LEU A 107 10.42 -8.78 2.41
CA LEU A 107 9.90 -7.41 2.52
C LEU A 107 9.84 -6.90 3.97
N SER A 108 10.61 -7.52 4.87
CA SER A 108 10.69 -7.16 6.29
C SER A 108 10.99 -5.67 6.51
N TRP A 109 11.88 -5.09 5.71
CA TRP A 109 12.22 -3.67 5.73
C TRP A 109 11.02 -2.75 5.41
N LEU A 110 10.16 -3.18 4.51
CA LEU A 110 8.96 -2.44 4.10
C LEU A 110 7.87 -2.57 5.18
N LEU A 111 7.69 -3.77 5.71
CA LEU A 111 6.79 -4.04 6.83
C LEU A 111 7.17 -3.22 8.06
N GLU A 112 8.45 -3.23 8.44
CA GLU A 112 8.95 -2.46 9.58
C GLU A 112 8.68 -0.96 9.40
N THR A 113 8.93 -0.44 8.19
CA THR A 113 8.67 0.97 7.85
C THR A 113 7.19 1.33 8.05
N LEU A 114 6.29 0.50 7.51
CA LEU A 114 4.84 0.71 7.60
C LEU A 114 4.32 0.55 9.03
N GLU A 115 4.80 -0.44 9.78
CA GLU A 115 4.42 -0.65 11.17
C GLU A 115 4.86 0.51 12.06
N ASN A 116 6.06 1.04 11.84
CA ASN A 116 6.55 2.20 12.55
C ASN A 116 5.71 3.45 12.22
N GLN A 117 5.34 3.64 10.96
CA GLN A 117 4.45 4.73 10.56
C GLN A 117 3.05 4.59 11.19
N ALA A 118 2.49 3.38 11.21
CA ALA A 118 1.21 3.12 11.87
C ALA A 118 1.25 3.44 13.38
N LYS A 119 2.36 3.09 14.06
CA LYS A 119 2.56 3.44 15.48
C LYS A 119 2.61 4.96 15.68
N ILE A 120 3.32 5.68 14.81
CA ILE A 120 3.41 7.14 14.87
C ILE A 120 2.01 7.77 14.73
N LYS A 121 1.23 7.36 13.72
CA LYS A 121 -0.13 7.88 13.49
C LYS A 121 -1.07 7.67 14.68
N ARG A 122 -1.08 6.46 15.25
CA ARG A 122 -1.87 6.16 16.45
C ARG A 122 -1.49 7.03 17.64
N LEU A 123 -0.20 7.34 17.80
CA LEU A 123 0.28 8.25 18.85
C LEU A 123 -0.14 9.69 18.58
N GLU A 124 -0.07 10.16 17.34
CA GLU A 124 -0.52 11.50 16.95
C GLU A 124 -2.02 11.70 17.24
N GLU A 125 -2.86 10.73 16.86
CA GLU A 125 -4.30 10.73 17.15
C GLU A 125 -4.57 10.77 18.66
N ALA A 126 -3.89 9.92 19.44
CA ALA A 126 -4.04 9.88 20.89
C ALA A 126 -3.61 11.19 21.58
N ILE A 127 -2.55 11.83 21.07
CA ILE A 127 -2.08 13.14 21.55
C ILE A 127 -3.12 14.22 21.21
N GLN A 128 -3.67 14.21 20.00
CA GLN A 128 -4.71 15.16 19.59
C GLN A 128 -5.97 15.04 20.45
N GLU A 129 -6.44 13.81 20.69
CA GLU A 129 -7.58 13.52 21.55
C GLU A 129 -7.33 14.01 22.98
N SER A 130 -6.17 13.68 23.55
CA SER A 130 -5.78 14.13 24.89
C SER A 130 -5.75 15.65 25.02
N ASN A 131 -5.22 16.35 24.01
CA ASN A 131 -5.17 17.81 23.99
C ASN A 131 -6.57 18.43 23.91
N LEU A 132 -7.49 17.82 23.17
CA LEU A 132 -8.87 18.26 23.07
C LEU A 132 -9.59 18.14 24.42
N GLU A 133 -9.41 17.03 25.14
CA GLU A 133 -9.98 16.84 26.47
C GLU A 133 -9.41 17.83 27.49
N LEU A 134 -8.10 18.06 27.49
CA LEU A 134 -7.47 19.08 28.32
C LEU A 134 -8.02 20.48 28.05
N ALA A 135 -8.29 20.82 26.79
CA ALA A 135 -8.89 22.11 26.43
C ALA A 135 -10.33 22.25 26.96
N LYS A 136 -11.12 21.18 26.92
CA LYS A 136 -12.49 21.16 27.49
C LYS A 136 -12.47 21.36 29.01
N LEU A 137 -11.57 20.67 29.72
CA LEU A 137 -11.44 20.80 31.18
C LEU A 137 -11.03 22.21 31.61
N LYS A 138 -10.04 22.81 30.92
CA LYS A 138 -9.59 24.19 31.20
C LYS A 138 -10.68 25.23 30.97
N LYS A 139 -11.58 25.00 30.02
CA LYS A 139 -12.73 25.91 29.80
C LYS A 139 -13.75 25.81 30.93
N LYS A 140 -14.06 24.61 31.42
CA LYS A 140 -14.99 24.40 32.54
C LYS A 140 -14.51 25.09 33.82
N GLN A 141 -13.22 24.95 34.16
CA GLN A 141 -12.62 25.61 35.33
C GLN A 141 -12.65 27.15 35.30
N ARG A 142 -12.86 27.79 34.14
CA ARG A 142 -12.93 29.25 34.03
C ARG A 142 -14.35 29.81 34.15
N LEU A 143 -15.35 28.93 34.18
CA LEU A 143 -16.78 29.28 34.22
C LEU A 143 -17.38 29.08 35.63
N GLU A 144 -16.59 28.53 36.57
CA GLU A 144 -16.87 28.40 38.00
C GLU A 144 -16.08 29.46 38.78
#